data_AF-A0AAE0S8K1-F1
#
_entry.id   AF-A0AAE0S8K1-F1
#
_cell.length_a   1.000
_cell.length_b   1.000
_cell.length_c   1.000
_cell.angle_alpha   90.00
_cell.angle_beta   90.00
_cell.angle_gamma   90.00
#
_symmetry.space_group_name_H-M   'P 1'
#
loop_
_entity.id
_entity.type
_entity.pdbx_description
1 polymer ?
#
loop_
_entity_poly.entity_id
_entity_poly.type
_entity_poly.pdbx_seq_one_letter_code
_entity_poly.pdbx_strand_id
1 'polypeptide(L)'
;MQNCDSNFRCAVDEGVSIRTFFGNIPQLMVTDPEMIKQMLVKHFSEFTDRPRTIRVTKFFDSAISVAQGEHWKFLRSTLSPTFSSNKMRNMTPLMSKCLDSLIQSARTLSKGGKSVEMGELFGAFTMDAICCTGFGLQVESQSNPDDPFVKNAKKALNMRLRNVKFLLAGTLNFRNMKCMAALLLK
;
A
#
# COMPACT_ATOMS: atom_id res chain seq x y z
N MET A 1 7.77 -23.37 -0.04
CA MET A 1 7.08 -22.15 0.44
C MET A 1 6.26 -22.42 1.72
N GLN A 2 6.67 -23.36 2.59
CA GLN A 2 5.83 -23.88 3.69
C GLN A 2 6.37 -23.65 5.12
N ASN A 3 7.52 -23.01 5.31
CA ASN A 3 8.16 -22.88 6.64
C ASN A 3 8.19 -21.46 7.24
N CYS A 4 7.58 -20.46 6.60
CA CYS A 4 7.47 -19.10 7.17
C CYS A 4 6.18 -18.86 7.97
N ASP A 5 5.14 -19.69 7.81
CA ASP A 5 3.81 -19.40 8.37
C ASP A 5 3.61 -19.90 9.81
N SER A 6 4.31 -20.94 10.25
CA SER A 6 4.06 -21.55 11.56
C SER A 6 4.46 -20.63 12.73
N ASN A 7 5.64 -20.03 12.65
CA ASN A 7 6.13 -19.10 13.68
C ASN A 7 5.37 -17.78 13.68
N PHE A 8 4.92 -17.31 12.51
CA PHE A 8 4.17 -16.07 12.39
C PHE A 8 2.73 -16.23 12.90
N ARG A 9 2.07 -17.35 12.61
CA ARG A 9 0.72 -17.66 13.17
C ARG A 9 0.78 -17.85 14.69
N CYS A 10 1.77 -18.58 15.19
CA CYS A 10 1.94 -18.80 16.63
C CYS A 10 2.09 -17.47 17.41
N ALA A 11 2.87 -16.52 16.91
CA ALA A 11 3.05 -15.21 17.55
C ALA A 11 1.81 -14.31 17.51
N VAL A 12 0.93 -14.51 16.52
CA VAL A 12 -0.36 -13.82 16.43
C VAL A 12 -1.37 -14.43 17.41
N ASP A 13 -1.36 -15.77 17.53
CA ASP A 13 -2.28 -16.49 18.40
C ASP A 13 -1.94 -16.33 19.90
N GLU A 14 -0.66 -16.11 20.25
CA GLU A 14 -0.22 -15.92 21.64
C GLU A 14 -0.13 -14.46 22.11
N GLY A 15 -0.44 -13.47 21.24
CA GLY A 15 -0.35 -12.04 21.60
C GLY A 15 1.07 -11.55 21.90
N VAL A 16 2.10 -12.28 21.45
CA VAL A 16 3.50 -12.01 21.77
C VAL A 16 4.03 -10.87 20.89
N SER A 17 4.52 -9.80 21.53
CA SER A 17 5.26 -8.76 20.81
C SER A 17 6.69 -9.22 20.50
N ILE A 18 7.06 -9.20 19.22
CA ILE A 18 8.39 -9.65 18.76
C ILE A 18 9.26 -8.43 18.51
N ARG A 19 10.44 -8.40 19.14
CA ARG A 19 11.48 -7.41 18.85
C ARG A 19 12.33 -7.88 17.67
N THR A 20 12.42 -7.06 16.64
CA THR A 20 13.26 -7.29 15.46
C THR A 20 14.16 -6.08 15.22
N PHE A 21 15.14 -6.23 14.33
CA PHE A 21 16.02 -5.14 13.93
C PHE A 21 16.06 -5.04 12.41
N PHE A 22 15.89 -3.84 11.88
CA PHE A 22 16.14 -3.54 10.47
C PHE A 22 17.44 -2.75 10.35
N GLY A 23 18.55 -3.45 10.12
CA GLY A 23 19.89 -2.88 10.29
C GLY A 23 20.09 -2.44 11.75
N ASN A 24 20.40 -1.16 11.97
CA ASN A 24 20.58 -0.60 13.31
C ASN A 24 19.30 0.02 13.90
N ILE A 25 18.16 -0.13 13.21
CA ILE A 25 16.88 0.44 13.64
C ILE A 25 16.10 -0.65 14.39
N PRO A 26 15.84 -0.50 15.70
CA PRO A 26 15.00 -1.44 16.42
C PRO A 26 13.56 -1.34 15.92
N GLN A 27 12.91 -2.49 15.75
CA GLN A 27 11.52 -2.63 15.36
C GLN A 27 10.78 -3.48 16.38
N LEU A 28 9.54 -3.08 16.68
CA LEU A 28 8.63 -3.83 17.53
C LEU A 28 7.44 -4.26 16.68
N MET A 29 7.27 -5.56 16.51
CA MET A 29 6.08 -6.12 15.91
C MET A 29 5.06 -6.40 17.01
N VAL A 30 3.93 -5.69 16.96
CA VAL A 30 2.83 -5.84 17.90
C VAL A 30 1.72 -6.65 17.23
N THR A 31 1.34 -7.76 17.83
CA THR A 31 0.27 -8.64 17.34
C THR A 31 -1.00 -8.58 18.21
N ASP A 32 -0.88 -8.15 19.47
CA ASP A 32 -2.02 -8.01 20.39
C ASP A 32 -2.99 -6.88 19.94
N PRO A 33 -4.27 -7.19 19.67
CA PRO A 33 -5.26 -6.21 19.25
C PRO A 33 -5.49 -5.08 20.25
N GLU A 34 -5.44 -5.35 21.56
CA GLU A 34 -5.66 -4.31 22.57
C GLU A 34 -4.48 -3.33 22.53
N MET A 35 -3.24 -3.81 22.49
CA MET A 35 -2.06 -2.95 22.31
C MET A 35 -2.09 -2.16 21.00
N ILE A 36 -2.50 -2.77 19.88
CA ILE A 36 -2.68 -2.07 18.59
C ILE A 36 -3.70 -0.92 18.74
N LYS A 37 -4.81 -1.16 19.44
CA LYS A 37 -5.82 -0.13 19.73
C LYS A 37 -5.26 0.98 20.62
N GLN A 38 -4.45 0.66 21.62
CA GLN A 38 -3.77 1.67 22.45
C GLN A 38 -2.91 2.58 21.55
N MET A 39 -2.11 2.01 20.66
CA MET A 39 -1.20 2.78 19.80
C MET A 39 -1.91 3.57 18.69
N LEU A 40 -2.82 2.93 17.95
CA LEU A 40 -3.43 3.52 16.76
C LEU A 40 -4.66 4.40 17.05
N VAL A 41 -5.24 4.31 18.25
CA VAL A 41 -6.45 5.06 18.62
C VAL A 41 -6.21 5.94 19.85
N LYS A 42 -5.88 5.35 21.01
CA LYS A 42 -5.80 6.09 22.27
C LYS A 42 -4.59 7.04 22.32
N HIS A 43 -3.43 6.54 21.92
CA HIS A 43 -2.15 7.25 21.92
C HIS A 43 -1.71 7.65 20.51
N PHE A 44 -2.66 7.86 19.59
CA PHE A 44 -2.33 8.15 18.18
C PHE A 44 -1.41 9.35 18.00
N SER A 45 -1.50 10.37 18.87
CA SER A 45 -0.64 11.56 18.85
C SER A 45 0.85 11.26 19.06
N GLU A 46 1.18 10.14 19.70
CA GLU A 46 2.56 9.70 19.93
C GLU A 46 3.11 8.89 18.74
N PHE A 47 2.22 8.27 17.94
CA PHE A 47 2.56 7.37 16.83
C PHE A 47 2.13 7.91 15.45
N THR A 48 2.16 9.24 15.25
CA THR A 48 1.69 9.86 14.00
C THR A 48 2.58 9.59 12.80
N ASP A 49 3.89 9.47 13.03
CA ASP A 49 4.88 9.47 11.96
C ASP A 49 5.23 8.07 11.49
N ARG A 50 5.25 7.89 10.17
CA ARG A 50 5.63 6.62 9.54
C ARG A 50 7.15 6.57 9.34
N PRO A 51 7.79 5.41 9.55
CA PRO A 51 9.22 5.25 9.27
C PRO A 51 9.53 5.56 7.81
N ARG A 52 10.55 6.39 7.55
CA ARG A 52 11.06 6.64 6.18
C ARG A 52 11.92 5.46 5.72
N THR A 53 11.30 4.30 5.55
CA THR A 53 11.98 3.08 5.08
C THR A 53 12.42 3.18 3.62
N ILE A 54 11.82 4.10 2.85
CA ILE A 54 12.13 4.34 1.44
C ILE A 54 12.46 5.81 1.28
N ARG A 55 13.68 6.12 0.78
CA ARG A 55 14.00 7.45 0.26
C ARG A 55 13.13 7.68 -0.98
N VAL A 56 12.00 8.35 -0.79
CA VAL A 56 11.22 8.87 -1.90
C VAL A 56 11.95 10.10 -2.45
N THR A 57 11.78 10.42 -3.73
CA THR A 57 12.39 11.63 -4.29
C THR A 57 11.87 12.87 -3.56
N LYS A 58 12.67 13.95 -3.49
CA LYS A 58 12.30 15.20 -2.78
C LYS A 58 10.90 15.74 -3.15
N PHE A 59 10.43 15.44 -4.37
CA PHE A 59 9.09 15.81 -4.83
C PHE A 59 7.96 15.19 -3.99
N PHE A 60 8.14 13.96 -3.49
CA PHE A 60 7.11 13.24 -2.72
C PHE A 60 7.21 13.44 -1.21
N ASP A 61 8.16 14.24 -0.72
CA ASP A 61 8.27 14.52 0.72
C ASP A 61 7.00 15.20 1.28
N SER A 62 6.32 15.98 0.44
CA SER A 62 5.04 16.65 0.77
C SER A 62 3.81 15.76 0.51
N ALA A 63 3.99 14.50 0.11
CA ALA A 63 2.85 13.59 -0.07
C ALA A 63 2.30 13.20 1.31
N ILE A 64 0.97 13.16 1.47
CA ILE A 64 0.32 12.80 2.75
C ILE A 64 0.75 11.43 3.31
N SER A 65 1.22 10.51 2.46
CA SER A 65 1.74 9.20 2.90
C SER A 65 3.15 9.25 3.49
N VAL A 66 3.87 10.37 3.34
CA VAL A 66 5.29 10.56 3.71
C VAL A 66 5.47 11.72 4.69
N ALA A 67 4.66 12.77 4.56
CA ALA A 67 4.67 13.91 5.46
C ALA A 67 4.59 13.48 6.94
N GLN A 68 5.20 14.27 7.82
CA GLN A 68 5.32 14.01 9.25
C GLN A 68 4.84 15.21 10.07
N GLY A 69 4.49 14.98 11.34
CA GLY A 69 4.12 16.01 12.31
C GLY A 69 2.98 16.93 11.86
N GLU A 70 3.11 18.22 12.16
CA GLU A 70 2.09 19.24 11.85
C GLU A 70 1.79 19.38 10.36
N HIS A 71 2.78 19.18 9.49
CA HIS A 71 2.55 19.21 8.04
C HIS A 71 1.62 18.08 7.58
N TRP A 72 1.80 16.88 8.13
CA TRP A 72 0.88 15.77 7.88
C TRP A 72 -0.52 16.08 8.39
N LYS A 73 -0.65 16.62 9.61
CA LYS A 73 -1.95 17.00 10.19
C LYS A 73 -2.69 18.01 9.31
N PHE A 74 -1.97 19.03 8.82
CA PHE A 74 -2.50 20.02 7.89
C PHE A 74 -2.98 19.41 6.57
N LEU A 75 -2.16 18.55 5.94
CA LEU A 75 -2.55 17.87 4.71
C LEU A 75 -3.76 16.97 4.93
N ARG A 76 -3.79 16.24 6.05
CA ARG A 76 -4.88 15.32 6.40
C ARG A 76 -6.18 16.07 6.65
N SER A 77 -6.16 17.18 7.40
CA SER A 77 -7.35 17.99 7.65
C SER A 77 -7.89 18.61 6.36
N THR A 78 -7.00 19.02 5.46
CA THR A 78 -7.36 19.61 4.16
C THR A 78 -7.97 18.58 3.20
N LEU A 79 -7.42 17.36 3.13
CA LEU A 79 -7.84 16.35 2.16
C LEU A 79 -9.00 15.47 2.63
N SER A 80 -9.20 15.31 3.95
CA SER A 80 -10.25 14.43 4.49
C SER A 80 -11.68 14.78 4.03
N PRO A 81 -12.09 16.06 3.92
CA PRO A 81 -13.43 16.44 3.48
C PRO A 81 -13.80 15.95 2.07
N THR A 82 -12.79 15.78 1.19
CA THR A 82 -12.97 15.30 -0.20
C THR A 82 -13.50 13.87 -0.24
N PHE A 83 -13.24 13.06 0.79
CA PHE A 83 -13.69 11.68 0.91
C PHE A 83 -14.90 11.50 1.84
N SER A 84 -15.65 12.57 2.11
CA SER A 84 -16.92 12.47 2.86
C SER A 84 -17.95 11.63 2.10
N SER A 85 -18.88 11.01 2.83
CA SER A 85 -19.91 10.13 2.24
C SER A 85 -20.72 10.82 1.14
N ASN A 86 -20.99 12.11 1.28
CA ASN A 86 -21.71 12.88 0.26
C ASN A 86 -20.87 13.07 -1.03
N LYS A 87 -19.57 13.38 -0.90
CA LYS A 87 -18.67 13.51 -2.05
C LYS A 87 -18.46 12.16 -2.74
N MET A 88 -18.29 11.09 -1.96
CA MET A 88 -18.18 9.73 -2.50
C MET A 88 -19.43 9.31 -3.28
N ARG A 89 -20.64 9.63 -2.78
CA ARG A 89 -21.89 9.38 -3.49
C ARG A 89 -21.95 10.10 -4.84
N ASN A 90 -21.41 11.32 -4.92
CA ASN A 90 -21.34 12.06 -6.18
C ASN A 90 -20.32 11.48 -7.17
N MET A 91 -19.30 10.75 -6.70
CA MET A 91 -18.32 10.06 -7.55
C MET A 91 -18.87 8.72 -8.09
N THR A 92 -19.82 8.09 -7.39
CA THR A 92 -20.36 6.77 -7.75
C THR A 92 -20.85 6.65 -9.20
N PRO A 93 -21.60 7.63 -9.78
CA PRO A 93 -22.05 7.53 -11.16
C PRO A 93 -20.89 7.49 -12.18
N LEU A 94 -19.79 8.19 -11.90
CA LEU A 94 -18.60 8.17 -12.77
C LEU A 94 -17.90 6.81 -12.72
N MET A 95 -17.75 6.26 -11.51
CA MET A 95 -17.18 4.92 -11.32
C MET A 95 -18.05 3.84 -11.96
N SER A 96 -19.37 3.98 -11.91
CA SER A 96 -20.31 3.04 -12.55
C SER A 96 -20.09 2.98 -14.07
N LYS A 97 -19.86 4.13 -14.72
CA LYS A 97 -19.56 4.16 -16.16
C LYS A 97 -18.27 3.41 -16.49
N CYS A 98 -17.22 3.60 -15.69
CA CYS A 98 -15.96 2.87 -15.86
C CYS A 98 -16.17 1.35 -15.65
N LEU A 99 -17.08 0.97 -14.75
CA LEU A 99 -17.43 -0.43 -14.47
C LEU A 99 -18.22 -1.07 -15.62
N ASP A 100 -19.09 -0.32 -16.29
CA ASP A 100 -19.81 -0.81 -17.47
C ASP A 100 -18.84 -1.20 -18.59
N SER A 101 -17.81 -0.38 -18.83
CA SER A 101 -16.71 -0.70 -19.76
C SER A 101 -15.94 -1.97 -19.34
N LEU A 102 -15.72 -2.16 -18.04
CA LEU A 102 -15.04 -3.34 -17.50
C LEU A 102 -15.85 -4.60 -17.77
N ILE A 103 -17.15 -4.55 -17.51
CA ILE A 103 -18.07 -5.67 -17.75
C ILE A 103 -18.10 -6.02 -19.24
N GLN A 104 -18.13 -5.02 -20.12
CA GLN A 104 -18.09 -5.25 -21.57
C GLN A 104 -16.79 -5.92 -22.02
N SER A 105 -15.64 -5.43 -21.54
CA SER A 105 -14.33 -6.02 -21.80
C SER A 105 -14.26 -7.46 -21.29
N ALA A 106 -14.72 -7.71 -20.06
CA ALA A 106 -14.76 -9.05 -19.46
C ALA A 106 -15.63 -10.04 -20.26
N ARG A 107 -16.82 -9.61 -20.71
CA ARG A 107 -17.72 -10.43 -21.57
C ARG A 107 -17.09 -10.76 -22.93
N THR A 108 -16.25 -9.88 -23.44
CA THR A 108 -15.56 -10.09 -24.72
C THR A 108 -14.43 -11.10 -24.54
N LEU A 109 -13.65 -10.95 -23.48
CA LEU A 109 -12.56 -11.87 -23.13
C LEU A 109 -13.08 -13.28 -22.79
N SER A 110 -14.22 -13.39 -22.11
CA SER A 110 -14.81 -14.68 -21.75
C SER A 110 -15.19 -15.53 -22.97
N LYS A 111 -15.54 -14.90 -24.10
CA LYS A 111 -15.84 -15.61 -25.36
C LYS A 111 -14.59 -16.17 -26.04
N GLY A 112 -13.41 -15.61 -25.74
CA GLY A 112 -12.16 -15.96 -26.40
C GLY A 112 -11.50 -17.25 -25.86
N GLY A 113 -11.98 -17.81 -24.75
CA GLY A 113 -11.44 -19.04 -24.15
C GLY A 113 -9.99 -18.93 -23.64
N LYS A 114 -9.43 -17.71 -23.60
CA LYS A 114 -8.06 -17.44 -23.15
C LYS A 114 -8.03 -17.08 -21.66
N SER A 115 -6.94 -17.44 -20.99
CA SER A 115 -6.67 -16.96 -19.64
C SER A 115 -6.56 -15.44 -19.64
N VAL A 116 -7.18 -14.79 -18.65
CA VAL A 116 -7.18 -13.33 -18.48
C VAL A 116 -6.32 -12.97 -17.28
N GLU A 117 -5.45 -11.98 -17.44
CA GLU A 117 -4.68 -11.40 -16.34
C GLU A 117 -5.54 -10.37 -15.61
N MET A 118 -5.96 -10.70 -14.39
CA MET A 118 -6.91 -9.88 -13.63
C MET A 118 -6.27 -8.56 -13.14
N GLY A 119 -4.96 -8.54 -12.89
CA GLY A 119 -4.24 -7.33 -12.48
C GLY A 119 -4.28 -6.22 -13.53
N GLU A 120 -4.12 -6.56 -14.80
CA GLU A 120 -4.21 -5.66 -15.94
C GLU A 120 -5.65 -5.20 -16.17
N LEU A 121 -6.61 -6.13 -16.10
CA LEU A 121 -8.03 -5.84 -16.28
C LEU A 121 -8.55 -4.86 -15.22
N PHE A 122 -8.35 -5.16 -13.94
CA PHE A 122 -8.76 -4.27 -12.85
C PHE A 122 -7.84 -3.05 -12.72
N GLY A 123 -6.58 -3.16 -13.14
CA GLY A 123 -5.63 -2.05 -13.17
C GLY A 123 -6.07 -0.95 -14.14
N ALA A 124 -6.54 -1.31 -15.33
CA ALA A 124 -7.10 -0.37 -16.30
C ALA A 124 -8.39 0.28 -15.77
N PHE A 125 -9.33 -0.51 -15.22
CA PHE A 125 -10.52 0.05 -14.57
C PHE A 125 -10.18 1.03 -13.43
N THR A 126 -9.23 0.68 -12.57
CA THR A 126 -8.82 1.53 -11.44
C THR A 126 -8.19 2.84 -11.94
N MET A 127 -7.42 2.79 -13.03
CA MET A 127 -6.87 3.99 -13.67
C MET A 127 -7.99 4.89 -14.17
N ASP A 128 -8.96 4.36 -14.92
CA ASP A 128 -10.09 5.13 -15.46
C ASP A 128 -10.93 5.76 -14.33
N ALA A 129 -11.20 4.98 -13.27
CA ALA A 129 -11.94 5.46 -12.11
C ALA A 129 -11.23 6.64 -11.43
N ILE A 130 -9.91 6.55 -11.21
CA ILE A 130 -9.13 7.64 -10.61
C ILE A 130 -9.09 8.86 -11.54
N CYS A 131 -8.91 8.66 -12.85
CA CYS A 131 -8.90 9.73 -13.85
C CYS A 131 -10.22 10.49 -13.87
N CYS A 132 -11.34 9.78 -13.90
CA CYS A 132 -12.65 10.39 -14.04
C CYS A 132 -13.09 11.08 -12.75
N THR A 133 -12.85 10.48 -11.58
CA THR A 133 -13.28 11.07 -10.30
C THR A 133 -12.31 12.12 -9.77
N GLY A 134 -11.01 11.90 -9.93
CA GLY A 134 -9.96 12.75 -9.37
C GLY A 134 -9.56 13.91 -10.26
N PHE A 135 -9.52 13.70 -11.58
CA PHE A 135 -9.06 14.69 -12.56
C PHE A 135 -10.16 15.17 -13.51
N GLY A 136 -11.35 14.56 -13.47
CA GLY A 136 -12.43 14.84 -14.42
C GLY A 136 -12.11 14.39 -15.84
N LEU A 137 -11.11 13.54 -16.02
CA LEU A 137 -10.65 13.06 -17.32
C LEU A 137 -11.28 11.72 -17.65
N GLN A 138 -11.91 11.62 -18.82
CA GLN A 138 -12.35 10.34 -19.37
C GLN A 138 -11.19 9.74 -20.16
N VAL A 139 -10.40 8.93 -19.46
CA VAL A 139 -9.34 8.14 -20.06
C VAL A 139 -9.94 6.77 -20.34
N GLU A 140 -9.87 6.30 -21.58
CA GLU A 140 -10.38 4.98 -21.97
C GLU A 140 -9.25 3.94 -21.88
N SER A 141 -8.60 3.80 -20.71
CA SER A 141 -7.42 2.94 -20.59
C SER A 141 -7.71 1.45 -20.78
N GLN A 142 -8.99 1.08 -20.62
CA GLN A 142 -9.49 -0.29 -20.86
C GLN A 142 -9.54 -0.66 -22.35
N SER A 143 -9.75 0.30 -23.26
CA SER A 143 -9.74 0.08 -24.72
C SER A 143 -8.42 0.51 -25.35
N ASN A 144 -7.76 1.53 -24.79
CA ASN A 144 -6.53 2.12 -25.31
C ASN A 144 -5.39 2.11 -24.26
N PRO A 145 -4.65 1.00 -24.14
CA PRO A 145 -3.55 0.88 -23.18
C PRO A 145 -2.34 1.77 -23.53
N ASP A 146 -2.31 2.32 -24.75
CA ASP A 146 -1.20 3.11 -25.28
C ASP A 146 -1.30 4.61 -25.01
N ASP A 147 -2.38 5.04 -24.33
CA ASP A 147 -2.61 6.43 -23.95
C ASP A 147 -1.39 7.02 -23.19
N PRO A 148 -0.91 8.23 -23.58
CA PRO A 148 0.24 8.87 -22.94
C PRO A 148 0.07 9.10 -21.44
N PHE A 149 -1.14 9.44 -20.99
CA PHE A 149 -1.44 9.64 -19.57
C PHE A 149 -1.32 8.31 -18.82
N VAL A 150 -1.93 7.25 -19.34
CA VAL A 150 -1.87 5.89 -18.75
C VAL A 150 -0.42 5.39 -18.67
N LYS A 151 0.36 5.56 -19.73
CA LYS A 151 1.78 5.19 -19.76
C LYS A 151 2.61 5.93 -18.71
N ASN A 152 2.42 7.24 -18.60
CA ASN A 152 3.14 8.05 -17.63
C ASN A 152 2.71 7.76 -16.19
N ALA A 153 1.40 7.54 -15.95
CA ALA A 153 0.86 7.15 -14.66
C ALA A 153 1.39 5.77 -14.22
N LYS A 154 1.40 4.77 -15.12
CA LYS A 154 2.00 3.45 -14.86
C LYS A 154 3.49 3.57 -14.51
N LYS A 155 4.26 4.39 -15.22
CA LYS A 155 5.67 4.65 -14.89
C LYS A 155 5.82 5.29 -13.51
N ALA A 156 5.01 6.29 -13.18
CA ALA A 156 5.03 6.98 -11.88
C ALA A 156 4.69 6.04 -10.71
N LEU A 157 3.68 5.17 -10.87
CA LEU A 157 3.27 4.21 -9.86
C LEU A 157 4.29 3.06 -9.70
N ASN A 158 4.88 2.59 -10.80
CA ASN A 158 5.86 1.50 -10.79
C ASN A 158 7.23 1.93 -10.23
N MET A 159 7.53 3.23 -10.15
CA MET A 159 8.72 3.74 -9.46
C MET A 159 8.76 3.40 -7.97
N ARG A 160 7.62 3.02 -7.35
CA ARG A 160 7.52 2.78 -5.91
C ARG A 160 7.74 1.31 -5.48
N LEU A 161 7.55 0.33 -6.37
CA LEU A 161 7.63 -1.11 -6.02
C LEU A 161 9.00 -1.75 -6.26
N ARG A 162 9.96 -1.04 -6.87
CA ARG A 162 11.31 -1.57 -7.15
C ARG A 162 12.16 -1.83 -5.88
N ASN A 163 11.64 -1.48 -4.70
CA ASN A 163 12.29 -1.69 -3.40
C ASN A 163 11.78 -2.93 -2.63
N VAL A 164 10.89 -3.76 -3.20
CA VAL A 164 10.54 -5.06 -2.59
C VAL A 164 11.74 -6.00 -2.52
N LYS A 165 12.73 -5.84 -3.42
CA LYS A 165 14.02 -6.56 -3.33
C LYS A 165 14.83 -6.18 -2.08
N PHE A 166 14.61 -5.00 -1.50
CA PHE A 166 15.26 -4.59 -0.24
C PHE A 166 14.66 -5.29 0.98
N LEU A 167 13.36 -5.64 0.93
CA LEU A 167 12.68 -6.36 1.99
C LEU A 167 13.18 -7.81 2.13
N LEU A 168 13.46 -8.48 1.00
CA LEU A 168 14.01 -9.84 0.97
C LEU A 168 15.52 -9.90 1.30
N ALA A 169 16.27 -8.80 1.11
CA ALA A 169 17.66 -8.72 1.51
C ALA A 169 17.85 -8.64 3.05
N GLY A 170 16.85 -8.09 3.77
CA GLY A 170 16.86 -8.01 5.24
C GLY A 170 16.62 -9.37 5.92
N THR A 171 15.87 -10.28 5.28
CA THR A 171 15.56 -11.60 5.83
C THR A 171 16.64 -12.65 5.56
N LEU A 172 17.62 -12.39 4.70
CA LEU A 172 18.67 -13.35 4.36
C LEU A 172 19.93 -13.28 5.23
N ASN A 173 20.04 -12.31 6.14
CA ASN A 173 21.11 -12.25 7.15
C ASN A 173 20.72 -12.86 8.51
N PHE A 174 19.67 -13.68 8.57
CA PHE A 174 19.33 -14.46 9.77
C PHE A 174 20.37 -15.55 10.12
N ARG A 175 21.35 -15.85 9.25
CA ARG A 175 22.41 -16.83 9.56
C ARG A 175 23.44 -16.35 10.59
N ASN A 176 23.56 -15.05 10.85
CA ASN A 176 24.56 -14.51 11.79
C ASN A 176 24.01 -14.18 13.19
N MET A 177 22.71 -14.36 13.45
CA MET A 177 22.13 -14.09 14.78
C MET A 177 22.44 -15.18 15.83
N LYS A 178 23.05 -16.32 15.44
CA LYS A 178 23.59 -17.29 16.40
C LYS A 178 24.75 -16.72 17.24
N CYS A 179 25.43 -15.66 16.79
CA CYS A 179 26.53 -15.06 17.56
C CYS A 179 26.11 -14.08 18.65
N MET A 180 24.89 -13.51 18.60
CA MET A 180 24.42 -12.56 19.64
C MET A 180 23.79 -13.27 20.84
N ALA A 181 23.30 -14.51 20.69
CA ALA A 181 22.79 -15.29 21.81
C ALA A 181 23.88 -15.71 22.82
N ALA A 182 25.15 -15.67 22.43
CA ALA A 182 26.28 -15.97 23.31
C ALA A 182 26.72 -14.79 24.21
N LEU A 183 26.19 -13.58 23.99
CA LEU A 183 26.60 -12.37 24.70
C LEU A 183 25.58 -11.86 25.73
N LEU A 184 24.43 -12.52 25.88
CA LEU A 184 23.40 -12.19 26.88
C LEU A 184 23.21 -13.29 27.95
N LEU A 185 24.14 -14.24 28.04
CA LEU A 185 24.26 -15.21 29.15
C LEU A 185 25.67 -15.18 29.74
N LYS A 186 26.10 -14.00 30.16
CA LYS A 186 27.10 -13.79 31.21
C LYS A 186 26.71 -12.57 32.03
#